data_AF-A0A0D9QIN4-F1
#
_entry.id   AF-A0A0D9QIN4-F1
#
_cell.length_a   1.000
_cell.length_b   1.000
_cell.length_c   1.000
_cell.angle_alpha   90.00
_cell.angle_beta   90.00
_cell.angle_gamma   90.00
#
_symmetry.space_group_name_H-M   'P 1'
#
loop_
_entity.id
_entity.type
_entity.pdbx_description
1 polymer ?
#
loop_
_entity_poly.entity_id
_entity_poly.type
_entity_poly.pdbx_seq_one_letter_code
_entity_poly.pdbx_strand_id
1 'polypeptide(L)'
;MIYGDFLKYGQGVVEKCTKSKGCLLYLILFRLLNCLVVQTSFFPDEYAQSIEISHYWVFGYGHKPWEWESCISLRSVVHPLTYAILFYVLKITQLDTPLAVLYAPRIFQGLCAALGDYGMIKLVTLWYAQLYSGVGGGVSGEGNGRGNISPVCAVLICHFLCWFHFYTICRTSSQSFECILNIWGVYFISRNYLSGVPAKGGITIPCSSESAKDKQSNQATGGTTVVRRGVLRSDERLAQEYHPPSSIIGSDDAWMFTPAGAAENGRTPHHAGGDEAHNQDDASTTGYYSSHQCVPHNGTTAVDKIKNAHIRNLLLSLLCSSFCVLIRPNAAPFWLCVYFLYLVKSAKEHKEEALRMEQVLTVGILYTLIFFLLGMVADSYYYKKITITVVNFFLYNFVSGQNSYFGEHPIHFYLSCVIPSIYLLFTPFTYYAFFHLIRNIRKERRRSLVDAVINRIDLIVYVATLLEVLSLSLSVHKEHKLLIGFSSSYGMYFLLQ
;
A
#
# COMPACT_ATOMS: atom_id res chain seq x y z
N MET A 1 25.24 21.51 -9.89
CA MET A 1 26.03 20.27 -10.06
C MET A 1 25.96 19.35 -8.84
N ILE A 2 26.28 19.81 -7.62
CA ILE A 2 26.37 18.97 -6.40
C ILE A 2 25.08 18.17 -6.07
N TYR A 3 23.89 18.77 -6.21
CA TYR A 3 22.62 18.08 -5.90
C TYR A 3 22.27 16.94 -6.86
N GLY A 4 22.63 17.08 -8.14
CA GLY A 4 22.35 16.06 -9.16
C GLY A 4 23.18 14.79 -8.94
N ASP A 5 24.42 14.94 -8.48
CA ASP A 5 25.32 13.82 -8.24
C ASP A 5 24.98 13.10 -6.93
N PHE A 6 24.55 13.82 -5.90
CA PHE A 6 24.07 13.23 -4.64
C PHE A 6 22.81 12.37 -4.84
N LEU A 7 21.83 12.87 -5.59
CA LEU A 7 20.61 12.10 -5.85
C LEU A 7 20.86 10.88 -6.75
N LYS A 8 21.75 11.00 -7.74
CA LYS A 8 22.18 9.86 -8.58
C LYS A 8 22.91 8.79 -7.76
N TYR A 9 23.81 9.20 -6.87
CA TYR A 9 24.48 8.27 -5.97
C TYR A 9 23.49 7.60 -5.01
N GLY A 10 22.61 8.40 -4.40
CA GLY A 10 21.54 7.91 -3.53
C GLY A 10 20.63 6.92 -4.25
N GLN A 11 20.30 7.17 -5.51
CA GLN A 11 19.53 6.24 -6.34
C GLN A 11 20.24 4.90 -6.50
N GLY A 12 21.53 4.90 -6.85
CA GLY A 12 22.31 3.67 -7.00
C GLY A 12 22.32 2.81 -5.72
N VAL A 13 22.45 3.45 -4.55
CA VAL A 13 22.40 2.78 -3.24
C VAL A 13 21.00 2.22 -2.98
N VAL A 14 19.96 3.04 -3.12
CA VAL A 14 18.56 2.63 -2.86
C VAL A 14 18.13 1.51 -3.80
N GLU A 15 18.44 1.59 -5.09
CA GLU A 15 18.12 0.53 -6.04
C GLU A 15 18.83 -0.78 -5.71
N LYS A 16 20.12 -0.73 -5.38
CA LYS A 16 20.89 -1.91 -4.98
C LYS A 16 20.32 -2.57 -3.73
N CYS A 17 19.96 -1.77 -2.72
CA CYS A 17 19.39 -2.27 -1.47
C CYS A 17 17.97 -2.84 -1.67
N THR A 18 17.12 -2.14 -2.41
CA THR A 18 15.70 -2.53 -2.61
C THR A 18 15.53 -3.75 -3.51
N LYS A 19 16.34 -3.88 -4.57
CA LYS A 19 16.31 -5.03 -5.49
C LYS A 19 17.01 -6.27 -4.93
N SER A 20 17.83 -6.13 -3.88
CA SER A 20 18.53 -7.25 -3.27
C SER A 20 17.59 -8.18 -2.50
N LYS A 21 17.85 -9.48 -2.57
CA LYS A 21 17.21 -10.49 -1.70
C LYS A 21 17.44 -10.20 -0.20
N GLY A 22 18.54 -9.50 0.13
CA GLY A 22 18.89 -9.08 1.48
C GLY A 22 18.30 -7.74 1.93
N CYS A 23 17.35 -7.16 1.18
CA CYS A 23 16.76 -5.84 1.49
C CYS A 23 16.33 -5.70 2.95
N LEU A 24 15.57 -6.67 3.48
CA LEU A 24 15.11 -6.63 4.87
C LEU A 24 16.27 -6.68 5.88
N LEU A 25 17.30 -7.47 5.60
CA LEU A 25 18.49 -7.53 6.45
C LEU A 25 19.21 -6.18 6.49
N TYR A 26 19.38 -5.52 5.34
CA TYR A 26 19.99 -4.19 5.30
C TYR A 26 19.18 -3.15 6.10
N LEU A 27 17.85 -3.19 6.01
CA LEU A 27 16.98 -2.32 6.80
C LEU A 27 17.07 -2.61 8.30
N ILE A 28 17.14 -3.88 8.69
CA ILE A 28 17.34 -4.28 10.09
C ILE A 28 18.66 -3.73 10.60
N LEU A 29 19.77 -3.96 9.89
CA LEU A 29 21.09 -3.46 10.29
C LEU A 29 21.10 -1.92 10.38
N PHE A 30 20.48 -1.25 9.41
CA PHE A 30 20.34 0.20 9.42
C PHE A 30 19.56 0.72 10.64
N ARG A 31 18.43 0.09 10.99
CA ARG A 31 17.58 0.52 12.11
C ARG A 31 18.11 0.13 13.48
N LEU A 32 18.84 -0.98 13.58
CA LEU A 32 19.59 -1.32 14.79
C LEU A 32 20.73 -0.33 15.02
N LEU A 33 21.44 0.11 13.96
CA LEU A 33 22.42 1.17 14.10
C LEU A 33 21.77 2.51 14.49
N ASN A 34 20.63 2.85 13.86
CA ASN A 34 19.87 4.05 14.21
C ASN A 34 19.46 4.06 15.69
N CYS A 35 18.91 2.97 16.24
CA CYS A 35 18.49 2.93 17.64
C CYS A 35 19.65 3.06 18.64
N LEU A 36 20.88 2.76 18.24
CA LEU A 36 22.09 2.99 19.04
C LEU A 36 22.57 4.45 18.98
N VAL A 37 22.38 5.10 17.84
CA VAL A 37 22.74 6.50 17.60
C VAL A 37 21.77 7.45 18.29
N VAL A 38 20.47 7.15 18.26
CA VAL A 38 19.43 7.99 18.90
C VAL A 38 19.39 7.71 20.40
N GLN A 39 20.03 8.58 21.18
CA GLN A 39 20.13 8.43 22.64
C GLN A 39 19.28 9.45 23.43
N THR A 40 18.62 10.39 22.75
CA THR A 40 17.82 11.45 23.39
C THR A 40 16.36 11.03 23.59
N SER A 41 15.69 11.67 24.54
CA SER A 41 14.22 11.60 24.71
C SER A 41 13.55 12.72 23.92
N PHE A 42 12.35 12.47 23.38
CA PHE A 42 11.58 13.48 22.64
C PHE A 42 10.23 13.81 23.28
N PHE A 43 9.42 12.80 23.60
CA PHE A 43 8.15 12.99 24.31
C PHE A 43 8.12 12.18 25.60
N PRO A 44 7.54 12.70 26.69
CA PRO A 44 7.32 11.93 27.93
C PRO A 44 6.59 10.60 27.68
N ASP A 45 5.71 10.58 26.68
CA ASP A 45 4.92 9.42 26.24
C ASP A 45 5.77 8.22 25.77
N GLU A 46 7.03 8.45 25.36
CA GLU A 46 7.99 7.38 25.03
C GLU A 46 8.31 6.47 26.23
N TYR A 47 8.04 6.96 27.44
CA TYR A 47 8.27 6.24 28.69
C TYR A 47 6.93 6.00 29.41
N ALA A 48 6.18 7.08 29.67
CA ALA A 48 4.97 7.06 30.49
C ALA A 48 3.81 6.24 29.90
N GLN A 49 3.75 6.08 28.57
CA GLN A 49 2.70 5.30 27.90
C GLN A 49 3.20 3.96 27.33
N SER A 50 4.41 3.56 27.68
CA SER A 50 5.05 2.37 27.12
C SER A 50 5.95 1.68 28.13
N ILE A 51 7.25 1.94 28.13
CA ILE A 51 8.24 1.12 28.84
C ILE A 51 8.16 1.28 30.36
N GLU A 52 7.84 2.45 30.89
CA GLU A 52 7.79 2.67 32.34
C GLU A 52 6.65 1.88 32.97
N ILE A 53 5.44 1.99 32.39
CA ILE A 53 4.28 1.24 32.89
C ILE A 53 4.42 -0.27 32.66
N SER A 54 5.06 -0.67 31.56
CA SER A 54 5.38 -2.08 31.27
C SER A 54 6.34 -2.67 32.31
N HIS A 55 7.37 -1.90 32.65
CA HIS A 55 8.33 -2.26 33.69
C HIS A 55 7.61 -2.39 35.04
N TYR A 56 6.78 -1.41 35.41
CA TYR A 56 5.97 -1.45 36.63
C TYR A 56 5.09 -2.72 36.70
N TRP A 57 4.45 -3.14 35.61
CA TRP A 57 3.63 -4.36 35.59
C TRP A 57 4.43 -5.63 35.83
N VAL A 58 5.66 -5.73 35.31
CA VAL A 58 6.44 -6.97 35.34
C VAL A 58 7.29 -7.08 36.61
N PHE A 59 7.92 -5.98 37.02
CA PHE A 59 8.86 -5.97 38.14
C PHE A 59 8.24 -5.47 39.45
N GLY A 60 7.07 -4.81 39.40
CA GLY A 60 6.34 -4.35 40.58
C GLY A 60 6.89 -3.09 41.23
N TYR A 61 7.88 -2.43 40.60
CA TYR A 61 8.43 -1.14 41.03
C TYR A 61 8.61 -0.20 39.83
N GLY A 62 8.80 1.09 40.12
CA GLY A 62 8.81 2.17 39.13
C GLY A 62 7.63 3.12 39.32
N HIS A 63 7.47 4.05 38.39
CA HIS A 63 6.42 5.05 38.45
C HIS A 63 5.19 4.62 37.63
N LYS A 64 4.00 4.63 38.24
CA LYS A 64 2.73 4.47 37.52
C LYS A 64 2.16 5.87 37.19
N PRO A 65 2.14 6.30 35.92
CA PRO A 65 1.64 7.62 35.57
C PRO A 65 0.13 7.75 35.79
N TRP A 66 -0.32 8.98 36.05
CA TRP A 66 -1.72 9.33 36.33
C TRP A 66 -2.71 8.84 35.26
N GLU A 67 -2.30 8.79 33.99
CA GLU A 67 -3.13 8.30 32.87
C GLU A 67 -3.59 6.84 33.06
N TRP A 68 -2.86 6.07 33.87
CA TRP A 68 -3.10 4.67 34.19
C TRP A 68 -3.86 4.46 35.51
N GLU A 69 -4.25 5.53 36.20
CA GLU A 69 -5.07 5.42 37.40
C GLU A 69 -6.46 4.88 37.08
N SER A 70 -7.01 4.04 37.98
CA SER A 70 -8.31 3.40 37.76
C SER A 70 -9.48 4.39 37.80
N CYS A 71 -9.32 5.60 38.32
CA CYS A 71 -10.35 6.64 38.23
C CYS A 71 -10.43 7.25 36.82
N ILE A 72 -9.28 7.47 36.16
CA ILE A 72 -9.18 8.14 34.86
C ILE A 72 -9.27 7.14 33.71
N SER A 73 -8.45 6.09 33.75
CA SER A 73 -8.41 5.01 32.76
C SER A 73 -8.35 5.50 31.31
N LEU A 74 -7.31 6.29 31.01
CA LEU A 74 -7.22 7.05 29.76
C LEU A 74 -6.63 6.24 28.59
N ARG A 75 -5.77 5.26 28.87
CA ARG A 75 -4.94 4.58 27.86
C ARG A 75 -5.28 3.10 27.77
N SER A 76 -5.21 2.55 26.56
CA SER A 76 -5.37 1.11 26.36
C SER A 76 -4.09 0.36 26.74
N VAL A 77 -4.24 -0.82 27.34
CA VAL A 77 -3.11 -1.67 27.76
C VAL A 77 -2.33 -2.26 26.58
N VAL A 78 -2.89 -2.22 25.37
CA VAL A 78 -2.37 -2.89 24.17
C VAL A 78 -0.93 -2.46 23.86
N HIS A 79 -0.61 -1.16 23.92
CA HIS A 79 0.72 -0.68 23.57
C HIS A 79 1.80 -1.10 24.59
N PRO A 80 1.66 -0.80 25.90
CA PRO A 80 2.66 -1.27 26.87
C PRO A 80 2.73 -2.79 26.97
N LEU A 81 1.63 -3.52 26.75
CA LEU A 81 1.66 -4.98 26.79
C LEU A 81 2.73 -5.57 25.86
N THR A 82 3.01 -4.94 24.72
CA THR A 82 4.09 -5.36 23.81
C THR A 82 5.46 -5.38 24.49
N TYR A 83 5.79 -4.36 25.28
CA TYR A 83 7.06 -4.29 26.01
C TYR A 83 7.02 -5.09 27.31
N ALA A 84 5.87 -5.19 27.97
CA ALA A 84 5.69 -6.01 29.16
C ALA A 84 5.99 -7.50 28.85
N ILE A 85 5.59 -7.99 27.67
CA ILE A 85 5.95 -9.34 27.22
C ILE A 85 7.47 -9.50 27.11
N LEU A 86 8.19 -8.51 26.55
CA LEU A 86 9.65 -8.55 26.45
C LEU A 86 10.31 -8.59 27.84
N PHE A 87 9.86 -7.75 28.76
CA PHE A 87 10.36 -7.74 30.13
C PHE A 87 10.05 -9.02 30.88
N TYR A 88 8.88 -9.61 30.65
CA TYR A 88 8.50 -10.89 31.25
C TYR A 88 9.41 -12.03 30.77
N VAL A 89 9.76 -12.05 29.49
CA VAL A 89 10.75 -12.99 28.93
C VAL A 89 12.12 -12.80 29.57
N LEU A 90 12.60 -11.55 29.72
CA LEU A 90 13.87 -11.26 30.40
C LEU A 90 13.85 -11.75 31.86
N LYS A 91 12.75 -11.52 32.58
CA LYS A 91 12.57 -11.95 33.96
C LYS A 91 12.60 -13.48 34.11
N ILE A 92 11.88 -14.21 33.26
CA ILE A 92 11.88 -15.69 33.30
C ILE A 92 13.25 -16.27 32.95
N THR A 93 13.94 -15.66 31.99
CA THR A 93 15.28 -16.11 31.56
C THR A 93 16.39 -15.66 32.52
N GLN A 94 16.07 -14.87 33.56
CA GLN A 94 17.04 -14.29 34.50
C GLN A 94 18.11 -13.43 33.80
N LEU A 95 17.74 -12.81 32.68
CA LEU A 95 18.58 -11.89 31.89
C LEU A 95 18.17 -10.43 32.09
N ASP A 96 17.39 -10.13 33.13
CA ASP A 96 16.84 -8.82 33.51
C ASP A 96 17.88 -7.85 34.10
N THR A 97 19.11 -7.89 33.59
CA THR A 97 20.13 -6.88 33.89
C THR A 97 19.66 -5.47 33.47
N PRO A 98 20.08 -4.38 34.15
CA PRO A 98 19.66 -3.03 33.81
C PRO A 98 19.92 -2.65 32.34
N LEU A 99 21.01 -3.14 31.75
CA LEU A 99 21.33 -2.92 30.35
C LEU A 99 20.36 -3.67 29.42
N ALA A 100 20.01 -4.91 29.73
CA ALA A 100 19.05 -5.67 28.94
C ALA A 100 17.65 -5.04 28.97
N VAL A 101 17.19 -4.61 30.14
CA VAL A 101 15.91 -3.91 30.31
C VAL A 101 15.89 -2.58 29.55
N LEU A 102 17.01 -1.86 29.51
CA LEU A 102 17.11 -0.60 28.77
C LEU A 102 17.11 -0.80 27.23
N TYR A 103 17.88 -1.78 26.74
CA TYR A 103 18.10 -1.94 25.30
C TYR A 103 17.10 -2.87 24.59
N ALA A 104 16.48 -3.83 25.29
CA ALA A 104 15.55 -4.77 24.64
C ALA A 104 14.35 -4.07 23.96
N PRO A 105 13.66 -3.09 24.59
CA PRO A 105 12.60 -2.33 23.94
C PRO A 105 13.09 -1.55 22.70
N ARG A 106 14.29 -0.98 22.77
CA ARG A 106 14.89 -0.20 21.67
C ARG A 106 15.25 -1.09 20.48
N ILE A 107 15.83 -2.25 20.74
CA ILE A 107 16.16 -3.24 19.71
C ILE A 107 14.87 -3.72 19.05
N PHE A 108 13.86 -4.10 19.84
CA PHE A 108 12.55 -4.49 19.33
C PHE A 108 11.93 -3.40 18.44
N GLN A 109 11.94 -2.15 18.91
CA GLN A 109 11.42 -1.03 18.16
C GLN A 109 12.21 -0.77 16.86
N GLY A 110 13.54 -0.95 16.87
CA GLY A 110 14.38 -0.90 15.67
C GLY A 110 14.01 -1.98 14.64
N LEU A 111 13.69 -3.19 15.09
CA LEU A 111 13.17 -4.27 14.24
C LEU A 111 11.80 -3.89 13.64
N CYS A 112 10.89 -3.36 14.47
CA CYS A 112 9.59 -2.87 14.01
C CYS A 112 9.73 -1.74 12.99
N ALA A 113 10.65 -0.80 13.21
CA ALA A 113 10.94 0.29 12.28
C ALA A 113 11.45 -0.24 10.92
N ALA A 114 12.33 -1.25 10.92
CA ALA A 114 12.80 -1.89 9.70
C ALA A 114 11.65 -2.57 8.93
N LEU A 115 10.71 -3.22 9.63
CA LEU A 115 9.49 -3.76 9.03
C LEU A 115 8.58 -2.66 8.47
N GLY A 116 8.50 -1.50 9.12
CA GLY A 116 7.79 -0.32 8.61
C GLY A 116 8.39 0.19 7.30
N ASP A 117 9.71 0.37 7.24
CA ASP A 117 10.39 0.82 6.01
C ASP A 117 10.26 -0.21 4.87
N TYR A 118 10.31 -1.50 5.19
CA TYR A 118 10.05 -2.54 4.21
C TYR A 118 8.62 -2.47 3.67
N GLY A 119 7.65 -2.20 4.54
CA GLY A 119 6.27 -1.88 4.17
C GLY A 119 6.19 -0.67 3.25
N MET A 120 6.94 0.41 3.54
CA MET A 120 6.99 1.62 2.70
C MET A 120 7.53 1.34 1.30
N ILE A 121 8.63 0.58 1.19
CA ILE A 121 9.19 0.19 -0.11
C ILE A 121 8.15 -0.56 -0.94
N LYS A 122 7.43 -1.52 -0.31
CA LYS A 122 6.35 -2.26 -0.97
C LYS A 122 5.18 -1.35 -1.37
N LEU A 123 4.78 -0.43 -0.50
CA LEU A 123 3.68 0.49 -0.73
C LEU A 123 3.96 1.43 -1.90
N VAL A 124 5.12 2.09 -1.89
CA VAL A 124 5.52 3.02 -2.95
C VAL A 124 5.67 2.26 -4.28
N THR A 125 6.29 1.09 -4.27
CA THR A 125 6.42 0.27 -5.49
C THR A 125 5.05 -0.13 -6.04
N LEU A 126 4.09 -0.48 -5.17
CA LEU A 126 2.73 -0.85 -5.56
C LEU A 126 1.96 0.33 -6.17
N TRP A 127 1.98 1.49 -5.53
CA TRP A 127 1.30 2.69 -6.03
C TRP A 127 1.87 3.16 -7.36
N TYR A 128 3.19 3.14 -7.51
CA TYR A 128 3.82 3.48 -8.78
C TYR A 128 3.57 2.41 -9.84
N ALA A 129 3.53 1.12 -9.51
CA ALA A 129 3.10 0.12 -10.49
C ALA A 129 1.68 0.42 -11.03
N GLN A 130 0.75 0.84 -10.17
CA GLN A 130 -0.62 1.21 -10.56
C GLN A 130 -0.68 2.45 -11.45
N LEU A 131 0.10 3.49 -11.12
CA LEU A 131 0.12 4.73 -11.90
C LEU A 131 0.71 4.54 -13.30
N TYR A 132 1.67 3.62 -13.44
CA TYR A 132 2.41 3.41 -14.68
C TYR A 132 1.91 2.23 -15.51
N SER A 133 1.08 1.33 -14.95
CA SER A 133 0.50 0.19 -15.69
C SER A 133 -0.39 0.58 -16.88
N GLY A 134 -0.83 1.84 -16.97
CA GLY A 134 -1.63 2.37 -18.09
C GLY A 134 -0.82 3.06 -19.20
N VAL A 135 0.49 3.24 -19.02
CA VAL A 135 1.37 3.83 -20.03
C VAL A 135 2.19 2.68 -20.62
N GLY A 136 1.80 2.20 -21.81
CA GLY A 136 2.48 1.11 -22.50
C GLY A 136 3.99 1.34 -22.58
N GLY A 137 4.75 0.49 -21.89
CA GLY A 137 6.21 0.53 -21.85
C GLY A 137 6.71 -0.17 -20.61
N GLY A 138 7.26 -1.37 -20.78
CA GLY A 138 7.72 -2.21 -19.67
C GLY A 138 8.67 -1.47 -18.72
N VAL A 139 8.77 -2.00 -17.50
CA VAL A 139 9.80 -1.67 -16.50
C VAL A 139 11.20 -2.16 -16.97
N SER A 140 11.43 -2.15 -18.28
CA SER A 140 12.63 -2.59 -18.98
C SER A 140 12.78 -1.73 -20.22
N GLY A 141 12.97 -0.43 -20.01
CA GLY A 141 13.37 0.51 -21.03
C GLY A 141 14.74 1.07 -20.67
N GLU A 142 15.80 0.35 -21.08
CA GLU A 142 17.04 1.01 -21.49
C GLU A 142 16.68 1.94 -22.66
N GLY A 143 16.28 3.16 -22.32
CA GLY A 143 15.85 4.20 -23.24
C GLY A 143 16.69 5.44 -23.02
N ASN A 144 17.71 5.58 -23.85
CA ASN A 144 18.62 6.71 -24.05
C ASN A 144 18.11 8.10 -23.58
N GLY A 145 18.94 8.82 -22.82
CA GLY A 145 19.11 10.25 -23.05
C GLY A 145 18.44 11.29 -22.14
N ARG A 146 18.34 11.08 -20.82
CA ARG A 146 18.43 12.16 -19.78
C ARG A 146 18.43 11.53 -18.39
N GLY A 147 19.34 11.96 -17.51
CA GLY A 147 19.51 11.41 -16.16
C GLY A 147 18.36 11.72 -15.19
N ASN A 148 17.16 11.21 -15.47
CA ASN A 148 15.98 11.35 -14.62
C ASN A 148 15.93 10.22 -13.59
N ILE A 149 15.87 10.60 -12.32
CA ILE A 149 15.82 9.70 -11.17
C ILE A 149 14.47 8.98 -11.16
N SER A 150 14.47 7.65 -10.92
CA SER A 150 13.23 6.90 -10.75
C SER A 150 12.41 7.52 -9.61
N PRO A 151 11.12 7.84 -9.81
CA PRO A 151 10.34 8.56 -8.82
C PRO A 151 10.15 7.73 -7.55
N VAL A 152 10.09 6.40 -7.66
CA VAL A 152 10.12 5.48 -6.51
C VAL A 152 11.39 5.68 -5.69
N CYS A 153 12.54 5.77 -6.35
CA CYS A 153 13.82 5.99 -5.67
C CYS A 153 13.88 7.37 -5.01
N ALA A 154 13.37 8.40 -5.67
CA ALA A 154 13.32 9.74 -5.10
C ALA A 154 12.46 9.82 -3.83
N VAL A 155 11.28 9.19 -3.84
CA VAL A 155 10.40 9.10 -2.66
C VAL A 155 11.08 8.37 -1.51
N LEU A 156 11.75 7.25 -1.80
CA LEU A 156 12.46 6.47 -0.78
C LEU A 156 13.67 7.23 -0.23
N ILE A 157 14.43 7.94 -1.07
CA ILE A 157 15.53 8.79 -0.62
C ILE A 157 15.02 9.84 0.35
N CYS A 158 13.92 10.54 0.04
CA CYS A 158 13.35 11.53 0.95
C CYS A 158 12.75 10.94 2.22
N HIS A 159 12.17 9.74 2.14
CA HIS A 159 11.73 8.99 3.32
C HIS A 159 12.89 8.68 4.28
N PHE A 160 14.00 8.17 3.75
CA PHE A 160 15.18 7.83 4.57
C PHE A 160 15.98 9.06 5.02
N LEU A 161 15.94 10.16 4.27
CA LEU A 161 16.58 11.44 4.62
C LEU A 161 15.69 12.34 5.50
N CYS A 162 14.41 12.00 5.67
CA CYS A 162 13.52 12.74 6.55
C CYS A 162 14.05 12.61 7.99
N TRP A 163 14.59 13.72 8.52
CA TRP A 163 15.22 13.74 9.84
C TRP A 163 14.25 13.26 10.92
N PHE A 164 12.98 13.69 10.86
CA PHE A 164 11.98 13.39 11.86
C PHE A 164 11.60 11.91 11.81
N HIS A 165 11.47 11.33 10.62
CA HIS A 165 11.26 9.89 10.47
C HIS A 165 12.45 9.10 11.02
N PHE A 166 13.67 9.49 10.67
CA PHE A 166 14.90 8.87 11.20
C PHE A 166 14.95 8.95 12.73
N TYR A 167 14.57 10.09 13.30
CA TYR A 167 14.64 10.41 14.72
C TYR A 167 13.54 9.72 15.55
N THR A 168 12.33 9.56 15.02
CA THR A 168 11.17 9.12 15.81
C THR A 168 10.83 7.65 15.65
N ILE A 169 10.97 7.05 14.46
CA ILE A 169 10.44 5.71 14.17
C ILE A 169 11.03 4.59 15.05
N CYS A 170 12.28 4.75 15.51
CA CYS A 170 12.98 3.79 16.37
C CYS A 170 12.72 3.99 17.87
N ARG A 171 11.97 5.02 18.26
CA ARG A 171 11.61 5.30 19.66
C ARG A 171 10.43 4.47 20.11
N THR A 172 10.39 4.15 21.40
CA THR A 172 9.34 3.35 22.06
C THR A 172 8.04 4.14 22.27
N SER A 173 7.63 4.88 21.24
CA SER A 173 6.45 5.74 21.20
C SER A 173 5.32 5.06 20.45
N SER A 174 4.09 5.30 20.92
CA SER A 174 2.88 4.86 20.24
C SER A 174 2.73 5.49 18.85
N GLN A 175 3.35 6.64 18.61
CA GLN A 175 3.40 7.32 17.30
C GLN A 175 4.15 6.48 16.24
N SER A 176 5.20 5.77 16.66
CA SER A 176 5.97 4.89 15.78
C SER A 176 5.15 3.68 15.37
N PHE A 177 4.45 3.05 16.32
CA PHE A 177 3.52 1.95 16.05
C PHE A 177 2.37 2.38 15.15
N GLU A 178 1.78 3.53 15.44
CA GLU A 178 0.80 4.14 14.56
C GLU A 178 1.36 4.23 13.14
N CYS A 179 2.51 4.88 12.92
CA CYS A 179 3.10 4.96 11.58
C CYS A 179 3.27 3.58 10.90
N ILE A 180 3.87 2.60 11.57
CA ILE A 180 4.14 1.26 11.01
C ILE A 180 2.85 0.53 10.63
N LEU A 181 1.87 0.48 11.54
CA LEU A 181 0.57 -0.18 11.30
C LEU A 181 -0.19 0.49 10.16
N ASN A 182 -0.06 1.80 10.08
CA ASN A 182 -0.77 2.66 9.16
C ASN A 182 -0.18 2.47 7.73
N ILE A 183 1.14 2.28 7.61
CA ILE A 183 1.82 1.87 6.37
C ILE A 183 1.34 0.50 5.88
N TRP A 184 1.35 -0.51 6.76
CA TRP A 184 0.99 -1.88 6.39
C TRP A 184 -0.49 -2.03 6.07
N GLY A 185 -1.37 -1.38 6.84
CA GLY A 185 -2.80 -1.40 6.57
C GLY A 185 -3.10 -0.78 5.21
N VAL A 186 -2.50 0.39 4.92
CA VAL A 186 -2.67 1.07 3.62
C VAL A 186 -2.12 0.21 2.48
N TYR A 187 -1.00 -0.48 2.67
CA TYR A 187 -0.47 -1.43 1.70
C TYR A 187 -1.46 -2.55 1.39
N PHE A 188 -2.05 -3.17 2.42
CA PHE A 188 -3.00 -4.27 2.20
C PHE A 188 -4.25 -3.81 1.45
N ILE A 189 -4.89 -2.71 1.85
CA ILE A 189 -6.07 -2.21 1.13
C ILE A 189 -5.73 -1.74 -0.30
N SER A 190 -4.53 -1.17 -0.51
CA SER A 190 -4.06 -0.76 -1.84
C SER A 190 -3.97 -1.92 -2.82
N ARG A 191 -3.70 -3.15 -2.36
CA ARG A 191 -3.69 -4.33 -3.23
C ARG A 191 -5.05 -4.64 -3.85
N ASN A 192 -6.15 -4.22 -3.22
CA ASN A 192 -7.50 -4.39 -3.76
C ASN A 192 -7.84 -3.37 -4.86
N TYR A 193 -6.91 -2.46 -5.19
CA TYR A 193 -7.03 -1.51 -6.29
C TYR A 193 -6.29 -1.96 -7.55
N LEU A 194 -5.49 -3.03 -7.46
CA LEU A 194 -4.63 -3.53 -8.54
C LEU A 194 -5.25 -4.78 -9.19
N SER A 195 -6.48 -4.70 -9.68
CA SER A 195 -7.10 -5.83 -10.39
C SER A 195 -6.65 -5.88 -11.85
N GLY A 196 -5.83 -6.88 -12.22
CA GLY A 196 -5.62 -7.22 -13.64
C GLY A 196 -4.28 -7.82 -14.12
N VAL A 197 -3.30 -8.17 -13.27
CA VAL A 197 -2.12 -8.91 -13.76
C VAL A 197 -2.23 -10.38 -13.32
N PRO A 198 -2.64 -11.32 -14.20
CA PRO A 198 -2.34 -12.72 -13.96
C PRO A 198 -0.83 -12.83 -13.80
N ALA A 199 -0.37 -13.49 -12.74
CA ALA A 199 1.03 -13.81 -12.53
C ALA A 199 1.55 -14.67 -13.70
N LYS A 200 1.93 -14.03 -14.81
CA LYS A 200 2.75 -14.59 -15.86
C LYS A 200 4.06 -13.81 -15.83
N GLY A 201 5.11 -14.51 -15.38
CA GLY A 201 6.44 -13.95 -15.15
C GLY A 201 6.72 -13.82 -13.66
N GLY A 202 7.22 -14.89 -13.06
CA GLY A 202 7.55 -14.95 -11.64
C GLY A 202 8.52 -13.85 -11.24
N ILE A 203 8.07 -12.94 -10.38
CA ILE A 203 8.97 -12.30 -9.42
C ILE A 203 9.16 -13.33 -8.32
N THR A 204 10.24 -14.10 -8.40
CA THR A 204 10.72 -14.96 -7.32
C THR A 204 11.02 -14.11 -6.08
N ILE A 205 10.08 -14.12 -5.14
CA ILE A 205 10.35 -13.82 -3.73
C ILE A 205 10.97 -15.10 -3.15
N PRO A 206 12.22 -15.08 -2.66
CA PRO A 206 12.79 -16.26 -2.02
C PRO A 206 12.19 -16.39 -0.63
N CYS A 207 11.23 -17.30 -0.47
CA CYS A 207 10.96 -17.90 0.83
C CYS A 207 11.83 -19.14 0.97
N SER A 208 12.59 -19.15 2.06
CA SER A 208 13.37 -20.24 2.60
C SER A 208 12.51 -21.44 2.99
N SER A 209 12.84 -22.60 2.45
CA SER A 209 12.75 -23.89 3.14
C SER A 209 13.69 -24.86 2.44
N GLU A 210 14.61 -25.43 3.20
CA GLU A 210 15.61 -26.40 2.75
C GLU A 210 15.03 -27.75 2.36
N SER A 211 15.84 -28.47 1.58
CA SER A 211 15.95 -29.93 1.45
C SER A 211 14.91 -30.66 0.61
N ALA A 212 15.26 -30.87 -0.67
CA ALA A 212 15.41 -32.23 -1.18
C ALA A 212 16.48 -32.23 -2.29
N LYS A 213 17.52 -33.04 -2.07
CA LYS A 213 18.49 -33.44 -3.10
C LYS A 213 17.74 -34.19 -4.20
N ASP A 214 18.01 -33.89 -5.46
CA ASP A 214 18.29 -34.95 -6.42
C ASP A 214 19.09 -34.46 -7.63
N LYS A 215 20.04 -35.31 -8.01
CA LYS A 215 20.96 -35.19 -9.14
C LYS A 215 20.35 -35.88 -10.37
N GLN A 216 20.48 -35.27 -11.55
CA GLN A 216 20.79 -35.90 -12.87
C GLN A 216 20.65 -34.81 -13.95
N SER A 217 21.74 -34.23 -14.47
CA SER A 217 22.62 -34.67 -15.59
C SER A 217 21.98 -34.63 -16.99
N ASN A 218 22.50 -33.70 -17.81
CA ASN A 218 22.77 -33.73 -19.26
C ASN A 218 21.68 -34.20 -20.25
N GLN A 219 21.35 -33.40 -21.27
CA GLN A 219 21.97 -33.49 -22.61
C GLN A 219 21.43 -32.41 -23.56
N ALA A 220 22.30 -31.93 -24.45
CA ALA A 220 22.02 -30.95 -25.50
C ALA A 220 21.59 -31.64 -26.80
N THR A 221 20.66 -31.03 -27.54
CA THR A 221 20.45 -31.06 -29.02
C THR A 221 19.28 -30.09 -29.27
N GLY A 222 19.37 -29.02 -30.07
CA GLY A 222 19.69 -29.03 -31.50
C GLY A 222 18.39 -29.25 -32.28
N GLY A 223 17.69 -28.19 -32.69
CA GLY A 223 16.41 -28.33 -33.40
C GLY A 223 15.79 -26.99 -33.81
N THR A 224 16.22 -26.48 -34.95
CA THR A 224 15.64 -25.36 -35.69
C THR A 224 14.23 -25.73 -36.18
N THR A 225 13.23 -24.86 -36.03
CA THR A 225 12.07 -24.86 -36.92
C THR A 225 11.37 -23.50 -36.93
N VAL A 226 11.59 -22.80 -38.03
CA VAL A 226 10.80 -21.65 -38.49
C VAL A 226 9.49 -22.19 -39.04
N VAL A 227 8.34 -21.70 -38.55
CA VAL A 227 7.07 -21.79 -39.29
C VAL A 227 6.42 -20.41 -39.31
N ARG A 228 6.34 -19.89 -40.53
CA ARG A 228 5.63 -18.69 -40.95
C ARG A 228 4.23 -19.11 -41.40
N ARG A 229 3.18 -18.45 -40.95
CA ARG A 229 1.91 -18.36 -41.70
C ARG A 229 1.20 -17.06 -41.38
N GLY A 230 1.04 -16.21 -42.40
CA GLY A 230 0.14 -15.07 -42.40
C GLY A 230 -1.08 -15.34 -43.29
N VAL A 231 -2.19 -14.69 -42.96
CA VAL A 231 -3.37 -14.35 -43.81
C VAL A 231 -3.99 -13.11 -43.12
N LEU A 232 -3.85 -11.85 -43.54
CA LEU A 232 -4.39 -11.06 -44.68
C LEU A 232 -5.89 -10.66 -44.62
N ARG A 233 -6.10 -9.34 -44.40
CA ARG A 233 -7.19 -8.39 -44.80
C ARG A 233 -8.63 -8.64 -44.29
N SER A 234 -9.50 -7.65 -44.01
CA SER A 234 -9.72 -6.24 -44.47
C SER A 234 -10.44 -5.48 -43.33
N ASP A 235 -10.54 -4.14 -43.20
CA ASP A 235 -10.93 -3.10 -44.15
C ASP A 235 -10.43 -1.71 -43.70
N GLU A 236 -10.16 -0.87 -44.70
CA GLU A 236 -9.84 0.56 -44.61
C GLU A 236 -11.09 1.40 -44.33
N ARG A 237 -10.93 2.54 -43.63
CA ARG A 237 -11.65 3.77 -43.94
C ARG A 237 -10.96 5.01 -43.35
N LEU A 238 -10.75 5.97 -44.26
CA LEU A 238 -10.61 7.42 -44.10
C LEU A 238 -9.24 8.02 -43.75
N ALA A 239 -8.65 8.54 -44.83
CA ALA A 239 -7.57 9.50 -44.92
C ALA A 239 -7.90 10.85 -44.27
N GLN A 240 -6.88 11.53 -43.74
CA GLN A 240 -6.60 12.92 -44.10
C GLN A 240 -5.16 13.30 -43.77
N GLU A 241 -4.53 13.89 -44.79
CA GLU A 241 -3.14 14.33 -44.91
C GLU A 241 -2.75 15.43 -43.92
N TYR A 242 -1.47 15.47 -43.52
CA TYR A 242 -0.75 16.73 -43.27
C TYR A 242 0.74 16.55 -43.58
N HIS A 243 1.22 17.24 -44.62
CA HIS A 243 2.63 17.39 -44.99
C HIS A 243 3.39 18.31 -44.01
N PRO A 244 4.71 18.13 -43.90
CA PRO A 244 5.62 19.27 -44.11
C PRO A 244 6.82 18.94 -45.03
N PRO A 245 7.58 19.96 -45.49
CA PRO A 245 8.18 19.95 -46.82
C PRO A 245 9.71 19.68 -46.88
N SER A 246 10.09 19.12 -48.03
CA SER A 246 11.27 19.35 -48.89
C SER A 246 12.65 19.67 -48.31
N SER A 247 13.63 18.83 -48.65
CA SER A 247 14.98 19.11 -49.20
C SER A 247 15.87 17.87 -48.98
N ILE A 248 16.81 17.41 -49.81
CA ILE A 248 17.44 17.83 -51.06
C ILE A 248 18.23 16.59 -51.56
N ILE A 249 18.17 16.32 -52.87
CA ILE A 249 19.17 15.72 -53.79
C ILE A 249 19.87 14.38 -53.44
N GLY A 250 19.80 13.45 -54.40
CA GLY A 250 20.96 12.66 -54.83
C GLY A 250 20.65 11.23 -55.29
N SER A 251 20.65 11.04 -56.63
CA SER A 251 21.24 9.92 -57.42
C SER A 251 21.05 8.46 -56.96
N ASP A 252 20.97 7.43 -57.79
CA ASP A 252 20.86 7.19 -59.23
C ASP A 252 20.62 5.68 -59.34
N ASP A 253 20.18 5.23 -60.52
CA ASP A 253 20.29 3.87 -61.06
C ASP A 253 19.39 2.75 -60.49
N ALA A 254 18.87 1.78 -61.25
CA ALA A 254 18.60 1.59 -62.67
C ALA A 254 17.99 0.16 -62.79
N TRP A 255 17.39 -0.13 -63.96
CA TRP A 255 17.00 -1.44 -64.52
C TRP A 255 15.67 -2.06 -64.02
N MET A 256 14.58 -1.89 -64.77
CA MET A 256 14.16 -2.67 -65.96
C MET A 256 13.98 -4.18 -65.68
N PHE A 257 12.76 -4.68 -65.80
CA PHE A 257 12.31 -5.58 -66.89
C PHE A 257 10.85 -6.02 -66.63
N THR A 258 9.94 -5.51 -67.44
CA THR A 258 8.69 -6.19 -67.86
C THR A 258 9.06 -7.17 -69.02
N PRO A 259 8.16 -7.85 -69.76
CA PRO A 259 6.69 -7.93 -69.67
C PRO A 259 6.12 -9.35 -69.92
N ALA A 260 4.79 -9.39 -70.02
CA ALA A 260 4.03 -9.99 -71.14
C ALA A 260 3.31 -11.33 -70.92
N GLY A 261 2.11 -11.38 -71.53
CA GLY A 261 1.34 -12.57 -71.84
C GLY A 261 0.03 -12.65 -71.05
N ALA A 262 -1.02 -11.88 -71.35
CA ALA A 262 -1.90 -11.93 -72.53
C ALA A 262 -2.86 -13.14 -72.55
N ALA A 263 -4.13 -12.81 -72.85
CA ALA A 263 -5.20 -13.65 -73.39
C ALA A 263 -5.90 -14.62 -72.41
N GLU A 264 -7.20 -14.88 -72.49
CA GLU A 264 -8.39 -14.24 -73.05
C GLU A 264 -9.53 -15.25 -72.79
N ASN A 265 -10.77 -14.76 -72.63
CA ASN A 265 -12.03 -15.50 -72.88
C ASN A 265 -12.36 -16.71 -71.97
N GLY A 266 -13.55 -16.90 -71.45
CA GLY A 266 -14.84 -16.27 -71.67
C GLY A 266 -15.95 -17.24 -71.23
N ARG A 267 -17.14 -16.67 -71.02
CA ARG A 267 -18.46 -17.33 -70.99
C ARG A 267 -18.89 -18.09 -69.71
N THR A 268 -19.80 -17.40 -69.01
CA THR A 268 -21.04 -17.84 -68.34
C THR A 268 -21.93 -18.73 -69.28
N PRO A 269 -23.16 -19.21 -68.95
CA PRO A 269 -24.07 -18.82 -67.85
C PRO A 269 -24.98 -19.93 -67.25
N HIS A 270 -25.86 -19.49 -66.32
CA HIS A 270 -27.27 -19.89 -66.08
C HIS A 270 -27.66 -20.71 -64.83
N HIS A 271 -28.51 -20.04 -64.03
CA HIS A 271 -29.80 -20.46 -63.41
C HIS A 271 -29.88 -21.72 -62.52
N ALA A 272 -30.78 -21.87 -61.55
CA ALA A 272 -31.72 -21.04 -60.75
C ALA A 272 -32.53 -22.04 -59.89
N GLY A 273 -33.05 -21.60 -58.73
CA GLY A 273 -34.12 -22.26 -57.95
C GLY A 273 -33.68 -23.51 -57.17
N GLY A 274 -34.00 -23.73 -55.90
CA GLY A 274 -35.23 -23.37 -55.16
C GLY A 274 -36.08 -24.64 -55.01
N ASP A 275 -36.13 -25.22 -53.80
CA ASP A 275 -37.37 -25.59 -53.10
C ASP A 275 -37.13 -26.53 -51.90
N GLU A 276 -37.99 -26.29 -50.90
CA GLU A 276 -38.12 -26.89 -49.57
C GLU A 276 -38.81 -28.27 -49.60
N ALA A 277 -38.59 -29.10 -48.59
CA ALA A 277 -39.63 -29.99 -48.04
C ALA A 277 -39.25 -30.59 -46.68
N HIS A 278 -40.20 -30.46 -45.75
CA HIS A 278 -40.33 -31.09 -44.43
C HIS A 278 -40.39 -32.63 -44.48
N ASN A 279 -40.01 -33.29 -43.38
CA ASN A 279 -40.77 -34.41 -42.83
C ASN A 279 -40.48 -34.60 -41.33
N GLN A 280 -41.55 -34.92 -40.60
CA GLN A 280 -41.66 -35.14 -39.16
C GLN A 280 -42.40 -36.48 -39.00
N ASP A 281 -42.01 -37.33 -38.04
CA ASP A 281 -42.89 -37.99 -37.05
C ASP A 281 -42.37 -39.33 -36.45
N ASP A 282 -42.55 -39.41 -35.13
CA ASP A 282 -42.95 -40.51 -34.23
C ASP A 282 -41.99 -41.50 -33.49
N ALA A 283 -41.93 -41.29 -32.15
CA ALA A 283 -42.27 -42.16 -30.98
C ALA A 283 -41.77 -43.64 -30.89
N SER A 284 -41.44 -44.30 -29.76
CA SER A 284 -41.41 -44.05 -28.31
C SER A 284 -40.80 -45.28 -27.55
N THR A 285 -40.41 -45.08 -26.27
CA THR A 285 -40.48 -46.01 -25.10
C THR A 285 -39.19 -46.57 -24.46
N THR A 286 -39.20 -46.50 -23.12
CA THR A 286 -38.48 -47.21 -22.03
C THR A 286 -37.21 -46.59 -21.45
N GLY A 287 -37.34 -46.20 -20.18
CA GLY A 287 -36.29 -45.64 -19.36
C GLY A 287 -35.49 -46.68 -18.57
N TYR A 288 -34.28 -46.26 -18.20
CA TYR A 288 -33.50 -46.80 -17.10
C TYR A 288 -32.96 -45.62 -16.30
N TYR A 289 -33.35 -45.52 -15.04
CA TYR A 289 -32.69 -44.69 -14.05
C TYR A 289 -31.31 -45.31 -13.75
N SER A 290 -30.23 -44.57 -13.98
CA SER A 290 -28.97 -44.80 -13.28
C SER A 290 -28.42 -43.46 -12.81
N SER A 291 -28.54 -43.27 -11.50
CA SER A 291 -27.91 -42.24 -10.71
C SER A 291 -26.39 -42.37 -10.77
N HIS A 292 -25.73 -41.60 -11.64
CA HIS A 292 -24.29 -41.37 -11.53
C HIS A 292 -24.03 -40.05 -10.81
N GLN A 293 -23.79 -40.20 -9.50
CA GLN A 293 -22.97 -39.36 -8.63
C GLN A 293 -22.32 -38.13 -9.28
N CYS A 294 -22.79 -36.96 -8.86
CA CYS A 294 -22.01 -35.73 -8.90
C CYS A 294 -20.69 -35.95 -8.14
N VAL A 295 -19.60 -36.15 -8.87
CA VAL A 295 -18.26 -35.92 -8.32
C VAL A 295 -18.16 -34.41 -8.07
N PRO A 296 -17.87 -33.94 -6.84
CA PRO A 296 -17.75 -32.52 -6.59
C PRO A 296 -16.49 -32.03 -7.32
N HIS A 297 -16.68 -31.25 -8.39
CA HIS A 297 -15.59 -30.48 -9.00
C HIS A 297 -15.09 -29.47 -7.97
N ASN A 298 -14.06 -29.85 -7.23
CA ASN A 298 -13.36 -29.00 -6.28
C ASN A 298 -12.40 -28.05 -7.02
N GLY A 299 -12.94 -27.27 -7.96
CA GLY A 299 -12.20 -26.30 -8.77
C GLY A 299 -12.63 -24.89 -8.40
N THR A 300 -11.94 -24.26 -7.44
CA THR A 300 -12.12 -22.82 -7.16
C THR A 300 -11.88 -22.04 -8.45
N THR A 301 -12.87 -21.27 -8.91
CA THR A 301 -12.75 -20.49 -10.13
C THR A 301 -11.64 -19.43 -9.97
N ALA A 302 -11.03 -18.96 -11.06
CA ALA A 302 -9.99 -17.92 -10.98
C ALA A 302 -10.52 -16.64 -10.29
N VAL A 303 -11.80 -16.33 -10.49
CA VAL A 303 -12.53 -15.24 -9.83
C VAL A 303 -12.61 -15.45 -8.32
N ASP A 304 -12.91 -16.66 -7.86
CA ASP A 304 -12.93 -16.97 -6.41
C ASP A 304 -11.56 -16.79 -5.76
N LYS A 305 -10.48 -17.15 -6.46
CA LYS A 305 -9.11 -16.94 -5.96
C LYS A 305 -8.78 -15.45 -5.79
N ILE A 306 -9.16 -14.61 -6.74
CA ILE A 306 -8.96 -13.16 -6.67
C ILE A 306 -9.80 -12.57 -5.53
N LYS A 307 -11.06 -12.97 -5.43
CA LYS A 307 -11.96 -12.51 -4.37
C LYS A 307 -11.47 -12.90 -2.98
N ASN A 308 -11.01 -14.13 -2.79
CA ASN A 308 -10.39 -14.58 -1.54
C ASN A 308 -9.13 -13.77 -1.20
N ALA A 309 -8.33 -13.41 -2.19
CA ALA A 309 -7.19 -12.52 -1.98
C ALA A 309 -7.64 -11.11 -1.53
N HIS A 310 -8.71 -10.56 -2.13
CA HIS A 310 -9.28 -9.27 -1.72
C HIS A 310 -9.83 -9.29 -0.29
N ILE A 311 -10.52 -10.36 0.11
CA ILE A 311 -11.00 -10.55 1.49
C ILE A 311 -9.81 -10.59 2.44
N ARG A 312 -8.79 -11.42 2.16
CA ARG A 312 -7.59 -11.51 3.00
C ARG A 312 -6.90 -10.16 3.18
N ASN A 313 -6.75 -9.40 2.10
CA ASN A 313 -6.16 -8.06 2.14
C ASN A 313 -7.00 -7.10 2.98
N LEU A 314 -8.34 -7.14 2.85
CA LEU A 314 -9.23 -6.33 3.68
C LEU A 314 -9.12 -6.69 5.16
N LEU A 315 -9.08 -7.99 5.49
CA LEU A 315 -8.90 -8.47 6.86
C LEU A 315 -7.57 -8.03 7.47
N LEU A 316 -6.48 -8.11 6.70
CA LEU A 316 -5.16 -7.64 7.14
C LEU A 316 -5.12 -6.12 7.32
N SER A 317 -5.78 -5.36 6.43
CA SER A 317 -5.94 -3.91 6.61
C SER A 317 -6.72 -3.59 7.88
N LEU A 318 -7.85 -4.27 8.10
CA LEU A 318 -8.70 -4.09 9.28
C LEU A 318 -7.92 -4.41 10.55
N LEU A 319 -7.20 -5.54 10.59
CA LEU A 319 -6.31 -5.91 11.69
C LEU A 319 -5.32 -4.80 12.04
N CYS A 320 -4.57 -4.30 11.06
CA CYS A 320 -3.62 -3.20 11.27
C CYS A 320 -4.30 -1.93 11.77
N SER A 321 -5.43 -1.54 11.16
CA SER A 321 -6.17 -0.35 11.54
C SER A 321 -6.80 -0.44 12.94
N SER A 322 -7.28 -1.62 13.33
CA SER A 322 -7.87 -1.85 14.66
C SER A 322 -6.81 -1.72 15.75
N PHE A 323 -5.65 -2.35 15.59
CA PHE A 323 -4.53 -2.13 16.52
C PHE A 323 -4.05 -0.68 16.54
N CYS A 324 -4.03 -0.02 15.38
CA CYS A 324 -3.65 1.39 15.27
C CYS A 324 -4.59 2.28 16.11
N VAL A 325 -5.90 2.09 15.98
CA VAL A 325 -6.92 2.86 16.74
C VAL A 325 -6.93 2.50 18.22
N LEU A 326 -6.71 1.23 18.60
CA LEU A 326 -6.59 0.84 20.01
C LEU A 326 -5.37 1.47 20.68
N ILE A 327 -4.23 1.55 19.98
CA ILE A 327 -3.00 2.17 20.49
C ILE A 327 -3.12 3.70 20.47
N ARG A 328 -3.67 4.28 19.41
CA ARG A 328 -3.90 5.73 19.25
C ARG A 328 -5.29 6.00 18.67
N PRO A 329 -6.29 6.34 19.51
CA PRO A 329 -7.64 6.67 19.06
C PRO A 329 -7.69 7.80 18.03
N ASN A 330 -6.71 8.69 18.05
CA ASN A 330 -6.52 9.78 17.08
C ASN A 330 -6.32 9.31 15.63
N ALA A 331 -6.03 8.02 15.38
CA ALA A 331 -5.95 7.44 14.04
C ALA A 331 -7.33 7.11 13.43
N ALA A 332 -8.40 7.15 14.23
CA ALA A 332 -9.74 6.76 13.78
C ALA A 332 -10.27 7.62 12.60
N PRO A 333 -10.13 8.96 12.59
CA PRO A 333 -10.60 9.78 11.47
C PRO A 333 -9.96 9.38 10.13
N PHE A 334 -8.67 9.07 10.14
CA PHE A 334 -7.95 8.59 8.95
C PHE A 334 -8.56 7.29 8.43
N TRP A 335 -8.69 6.27 9.28
CA TRP A 335 -9.19 4.95 8.88
C TRP A 335 -10.65 4.94 8.49
N LEU A 336 -11.50 5.66 9.23
CA LEU A 336 -12.92 5.81 8.90
C LEU A 336 -13.08 6.43 7.51
N CYS A 337 -12.26 7.42 7.15
CA CYS A 337 -12.28 8.02 5.81
C CYS A 337 -11.85 7.03 4.72
N VAL A 338 -10.74 6.30 4.95
CA VAL A 338 -10.24 5.29 3.99
C VAL A 338 -11.30 4.22 3.72
N TYR A 339 -11.89 3.64 4.77
CA TYR A 339 -12.90 2.59 4.63
C TYR A 339 -14.22 3.10 4.08
N PHE A 340 -14.63 4.33 4.42
CA PHE A 340 -15.81 4.95 3.83
C PHE A 340 -15.65 5.12 2.32
N LEU A 341 -14.52 5.67 1.86
CA LEU A 341 -14.26 5.84 0.42
C LEU A 341 -14.10 4.50 -0.31
N TYR A 342 -13.54 3.48 0.36
CA TYR A 342 -13.49 2.11 -0.16
C TYR A 342 -14.89 1.48 -0.26
N LEU A 343 -15.79 1.76 0.70
CA LEU A 343 -17.17 1.30 0.66
C LEU A 343 -17.94 1.94 -0.51
N VAL A 344 -17.77 3.25 -0.72
CA VAL A 344 -18.38 3.94 -1.88
C VAL A 344 -17.80 3.40 -3.20
N LYS A 345 -16.51 3.02 -3.25
CA LYS A 345 -15.93 2.29 -4.39
C LYS A 345 -16.68 0.99 -4.66
N SER A 346 -16.78 0.17 -3.61
CA SER A 346 -17.38 -1.15 -3.65
C SER A 346 -18.87 -1.11 -4.00
N ALA A 347 -19.56 0.00 -3.70
CA ALA A 347 -20.93 0.24 -4.11
C ALA A 347 -21.08 0.56 -5.61
N LYS A 348 -20.09 1.24 -6.20
CA LYS A 348 -20.11 1.67 -7.61
C LYS A 348 -19.48 0.64 -8.57
N GLU A 349 -18.54 -0.17 -8.09
CA GLU A 349 -17.83 -1.15 -8.92
C GLU A 349 -18.59 -2.49 -8.97
N HIS A 350 -19.17 -2.80 -10.13
CA HIS A 350 -19.95 -4.03 -10.35
C HIS A 350 -19.14 -5.20 -10.93
N LYS A 351 -17.81 -5.18 -10.81
CA LYS A 351 -16.96 -6.30 -11.28
C LYS A 351 -17.16 -7.53 -10.41
N GLU A 352 -17.24 -8.72 -11.02
CA GLU A 352 -17.41 -9.99 -10.29
C GLU A 352 -16.26 -10.31 -9.32
N GLU A 353 -15.05 -9.86 -9.67
CA GLU A 353 -13.83 -10.02 -8.85
C GLU A 353 -13.75 -9.02 -7.68
N ALA A 354 -14.53 -7.93 -7.72
CA ALA A 354 -14.54 -6.93 -6.67
C ALA A 354 -15.41 -7.38 -5.48
N LEU A 355 -15.06 -6.91 -4.29
CA LEU A 355 -15.91 -7.14 -3.11
C LEU A 355 -17.18 -6.30 -3.23
N ARG A 356 -18.33 -6.90 -2.89
CA ARG A 356 -19.61 -6.19 -2.83
C ARG A 356 -19.68 -5.34 -1.58
N MET A 357 -20.41 -4.22 -1.65
CA MET A 357 -20.55 -3.27 -0.54
C MET A 357 -21.02 -3.98 0.74
N GLU A 358 -21.99 -4.88 0.64
CA GLU A 358 -22.51 -5.67 1.77
C GLU A 358 -21.40 -6.48 2.44
N GLN A 359 -20.55 -7.15 1.67
CA GLN A 359 -19.44 -7.94 2.20
C GLN A 359 -18.41 -7.07 2.92
N VAL A 360 -18.04 -5.94 2.32
CA VAL A 360 -17.11 -4.99 2.93
C VAL A 360 -17.69 -4.43 4.23
N LEU A 361 -18.98 -4.07 4.24
CA LEU A 361 -19.66 -3.54 5.41
C LEU A 361 -19.79 -4.58 6.53
N THR A 362 -20.26 -5.79 6.22
CA THR A 362 -20.40 -6.87 7.21
C THR A 362 -19.07 -7.25 7.83
N VAL A 363 -18.03 -7.46 7.00
CA VAL A 363 -16.68 -7.79 7.50
C VAL A 363 -16.12 -6.63 8.32
N GLY A 364 -16.28 -5.38 7.83
CA GLY A 364 -15.82 -4.18 8.51
C GLY A 364 -16.45 -4.00 9.90
N ILE A 365 -17.78 -4.08 10.00
CA ILE A 365 -18.53 -3.96 11.27
C ILE A 365 -18.18 -5.10 12.23
N LEU A 366 -18.09 -6.33 11.72
CA LEU A 366 -17.75 -7.48 12.55
C LEU A 366 -16.34 -7.32 13.15
N TYR A 367 -15.36 -6.92 12.35
CA TYR A 367 -14.00 -6.69 12.84
C TYR A 367 -13.92 -5.55 13.84
N THR A 368 -14.56 -4.41 13.57
CA THR A 368 -14.57 -3.29 14.53
C THR A 368 -15.22 -3.70 15.84
N LEU A 369 -16.32 -4.44 15.82
CA LEU A 369 -16.99 -4.93 17.03
C LEU A 369 -16.09 -5.92 17.81
N ILE A 370 -15.46 -6.88 17.13
CA ILE A 370 -14.56 -7.85 17.77
C ILE A 370 -13.39 -7.14 18.46
N PHE A 371 -12.68 -6.25 17.76
CA PHE A 371 -11.52 -5.55 18.33
C PHE A 371 -11.91 -4.54 19.40
N PHE A 372 -13.06 -3.89 19.26
CA PHE A 372 -13.61 -3.01 20.29
C PHE A 372 -13.92 -3.79 21.57
N LEU A 373 -14.59 -4.94 21.46
CA LEU A 373 -14.87 -5.80 22.61
C LEU A 373 -13.59 -6.35 23.23
N LEU A 374 -12.63 -6.80 22.43
CA LEU A 374 -11.35 -7.30 22.92
C LEU A 374 -10.57 -6.22 23.69
N GLY A 375 -10.52 -5.00 23.14
CA GLY A 375 -9.92 -3.84 23.81
C GLY A 375 -10.62 -3.50 25.12
N MET A 376 -11.96 -3.42 25.10
CA MET A 376 -12.77 -3.16 26.29
C MET A 376 -12.56 -4.22 27.38
N VAL A 377 -12.51 -5.50 27.01
CA VAL A 377 -12.28 -6.60 27.97
C VAL A 377 -10.87 -6.51 28.56
N ALA A 378 -9.84 -6.32 27.73
CA ALA A 378 -8.46 -6.20 28.19
C ALA A 378 -8.28 -5.01 29.14
N ASP A 379 -8.80 -3.83 28.75
CA ASP A 379 -8.71 -2.62 29.55
C ASP A 379 -9.54 -2.75 30.84
N SER A 380 -10.75 -3.30 30.78
CA SER A 380 -11.59 -3.49 31.97
C SER A 380 -10.99 -4.48 32.96
N TYR A 381 -10.34 -5.54 32.46
CA TYR A 381 -9.61 -6.50 33.29
C TYR A 381 -8.44 -5.84 34.03
N TYR A 382 -7.73 -4.92 33.37
CA TYR A 382 -6.62 -4.18 33.97
C TYR A 382 -7.11 -3.17 35.02
N TYR A 383 -8.08 -2.32 34.65
CA TYR A 383 -8.57 -1.25 35.52
C TYR A 383 -9.51 -1.72 36.64
N LYS A 384 -9.94 -2.99 36.62
CA LYS A 384 -10.90 -3.60 37.58
C LYS A 384 -12.28 -2.91 37.59
N LYS A 385 -12.63 -2.25 36.50
CA LYS A 385 -13.94 -1.63 36.25
C LYS A 385 -14.25 -1.68 34.76
N ILE A 386 -15.52 -1.65 34.38
CA ILE A 386 -15.91 -1.54 32.97
C ILE A 386 -15.32 -0.25 32.41
N THR A 387 -14.42 -0.38 31.43
CA THR A 387 -13.63 0.72 30.89
C THR A 387 -13.66 0.67 29.37
N ILE A 388 -14.04 1.80 28.76
CA ILE A 388 -13.94 2.02 27.33
C ILE A 388 -12.94 3.15 27.10
N THR A 389 -11.66 2.79 26.93
CA THR A 389 -10.53 3.74 26.87
C THR A 389 -10.65 4.71 25.71
N VAL A 390 -11.12 4.27 24.54
CA VAL A 390 -11.36 5.13 23.37
C VAL A 390 -12.35 6.26 23.68
N VAL A 391 -13.40 5.96 24.46
CA VAL A 391 -14.40 6.96 24.87
C VAL A 391 -13.83 7.89 25.94
N ASN A 392 -13.14 7.35 26.95
CA ASN A 392 -12.49 8.16 27.98
C ASN A 392 -11.47 9.11 27.36
N PHE A 393 -10.68 8.63 26.40
CA PHE A 393 -9.74 9.44 25.64
C PHE A 393 -10.43 10.58 24.90
N PHE A 394 -11.54 10.29 24.20
CA PHE A 394 -12.31 11.31 23.49
C PHE A 394 -12.88 12.35 24.46
N LEU A 395 -13.50 11.91 25.55
CA LEU A 395 -14.07 12.79 26.57
C LEU A 395 -13.00 13.69 27.19
N TYR A 396 -11.83 13.13 27.52
CA TYR A 396 -10.73 13.89 28.10
C TYR A 396 -10.18 14.94 27.11
N ASN A 397 -9.88 14.55 25.88
CA ASN A 397 -9.18 15.41 24.91
C ASN A 397 -10.08 16.41 24.17
N PHE A 398 -11.37 16.13 24.01
CA PHE A 398 -12.26 16.98 23.21
C PHE A 398 -13.39 17.63 24.01
N VAL A 399 -13.80 17.04 25.14
CA VAL A 399 -14.97 17.51 25.90
C VAL A 399 -14.57 18.18 27.21
N SER A 400 -13.64 17.59 27.95
CA SER A 400 -13.34 18.01 29.33
C SER A 400 -12.57 19.33 29.43
N GLY A 401 -11.85 19.72 28.36
CA GLY A 401 -10.96 20.89 28.35
C GLY A 401 -9.73 20.77 29.27
N GLN A 402 -9.57 19.66 29.99
CA GLN A 402 -8.46 19.46 30.93
C GLN A 402 -7.09 19.33 30.25
N ASN A 403 -7.08 19.03 28.95
CA ASN A 403 -5.85 18.99 28.17
C ASN A 403 -5.20 20.37 27.95
N SER A 404 -5.91 21.47 28.21
CA SER A 404 -5.33 22.83 28.24
C SER A 404 -4.16 22.97 29.22
N TYR A 405 -4.12 22.12 30.27
CA TYR A 405 -3.00 22.06 31.22
C TYR A 405 -1.64 21.79 30.54
N PHE A 406 -1.65 21.04 29.43
CA PHE A 406 -0.44 20.70 28.67
C PHE A 406 -0.08 21.75 27.60
N GLY A 407 -0.80 22.86 27.56
CA GLY A 407 -0.60 23.96 26.62
C GLY A 407 -1.65 23.97 25.51
N GLU A 408 -1.97 25.18 25.05
CA GLU A 408 -2.94 25.44 23.99
C GLU A 408 -2.23 25.82 22.69
N HIS A 409 -2.77 25.34 21.57
CA HIS A 409 -2.22 25.63 20.26
C HIS A 409 -3.29 26.18 19.31
N PRO A 410 -2.96 27.15 18.44
CA PRO A 410 -3.90 27.71 17.48
C PRO A 410 -4.36 26.66 16.46
N ILE A 411 -5.50 26.89 15.80
CA ILE A 411 -6.08 25.97 14.80
C ILE A 411 -5.09 25.67 13.68
N HIS A 412 -4.30 26.67 13.26
CA HIS A 412 -3.33 26.51 12.18
C HIS A 412 -2.06 25.75 12.59
N PHE A 413 -1.89 25.33 13.86
CA PHE A 413 -0.64 24.74 14.37
C PHE A 413 -0.10 23.57 13.56
N TYR A 414 -0.96 22.64 13.11
CA TYR A 414 -0.50 21.52 12.29
C TYR A 414 0.07 21.99 10.95
N LEU A 415 -0.58 22.97 10.33
CA LEU A 415 -0.16 23.54 9.06
C LEU A 415 1.05 24.48 9.22
N SER A 416 1.07 25.37 10.19
CA SER A 416 2.12 26.39 10.31
C SER A 416 3.35 25.92 11.09
N CYS A 417 3.23 24.89 11.93
CA CYS A 417 4.29 24.49 12.86
C CYS A 417 4.67 23.02 12.68
N VAL A 418 3.71 22.08 12.71
CA VAL A 418 4.01 20.64 12.68
C VAL A 418 4.55 20.18 11.33
N ILE A 419 3.89 20.53 10.22
CA ILE A 419 4.40 20.16 8.89
C ILE A 419 5.79 20.78 8.64
N PRO A 420 6.03 22.08 8.92
CA PRO A 420 7.36 22.66 8.77
C PRO A 420 8.43 22.03 9.65
N SER A 421 8.12 21.67 10.90
CA SER A 421 9.10 21.05 11.81
C SER A 421 9.45 19.62 11.39
N ILE A 422 8.48 18.85 10.90
CA ILE A 422 8.70 17.47 10.45
C ILE A 422 9.50 17.44 9.14
N TYR A 423 9.11 18.25 8.16
CA TYR A 423 9.66 18.17 6.81
C TYR A 423 10.85 19.09 6.57
N LEU A 424 11.06 20.13 7.39
CA LEU A 424 12.14 21.13 7.27
C LEU A 424 12.31 21.60 5.81
N LEU A 425 13.44 21.26 5.18
CA LEU A 425 13.78 21.62 3.80
C LEU A 425 12.80 21.02 2.77
N PHE A 426 12.06 19.97 3.13
CA PHE A 426 11.03 19.38 2.27
C PHE A 426 9.68 20.09 2.35
N THR A 427 9.48 21.01 3.30
CA THR A 427 8.20 21.70 3.55
C THR A 427 7.63 22.43 2.32
N PRO A 428 8.40 23.25 1.56
CA PRO A 428 7.87 23.93 0.39
C PRO A 428 7.38 22.95 -0.68
N PHE A 429 8.08 21.82 -0.83
CA PHE A 429 7.69 20.76 -1.77
C PHE A 429 6.41 20.06 -1.33
N THR A 430 6.24 19.83 -0.02
CA THR A 430 5.02 19.28 0.56
C THR A 430 3.80 20.19 0.31
N TYR A 431 3.94 21.51 0.45
CA TYR A 431 2.85 22.45 0.12
C TYR A 431 2.60 22.60 -1.37
N TYR A 432 3.66 22.61 -2.19
CA TYR A 432 3.50 22.64 -3.64
C TYR A 432 2.73 21.42 -4.14
N ALA A 433 3.06 20.24 -3.63
CA ALA A 433 2.33 19.00 -3.87
C ALA A 433 0.84 19.15 -3.58
N PHE A 434 0.55 19.73 -2.41
CA PHE A 434 -0.80 19.93 -1.92
C PHE A 434 -1.61 20.85 -2.83
N PHE A 435 -1.04 22.02 -3.15
CA PHE A 435 -1.68 22.99 -4.03
C PHE A 435 -1.90 22.42 -5.43
N HIS A 436 -0.89 21.73 -5.98
CA HIS A 436 -0.96 21.14 -7.31
C HIS A 436 -2.03 20.05 -7.39
N LEU A 437 -2.13 19.21 -6.36
CA LEU A 437 -3.16 18.16 -6.31
C LEU A 437 -4.57 18.75 -6.31
N ILE A 438 -4.82 19.76 -5.46
CA ILE A 438 -6.12 20.45 -5.43
C ILE A 438 -6.43 21.08 -6.78
N ARG A 439 -5.42 21.70 -7.42
CA ARG A 439 -5.58 22.31 -8.74
C ARG A 439 -5.94 21.27 -9.80
N ASN A 440 -5.28 20.11 -9.80
CA ASN A 440 -5.56 19.01 -10.73
C ASN A 440 -6.97 18.46 -10.53
N ILE A 441 -7.36 18.17 -9.28
CA ILE A 441 -8.72 17.74 -8.92
C ILE A 441 -9.75 18.78 -9.42
N ARG A 442 -9.48 20.08 -9.26
CA ARG A 442 -10.35 21.16 -9.72
C ARG A 442 -10.40 21.29 -11.25
N LYS A 443 -9.32 20.98 -11.95
CA LYS A 443 -9.21 21.03 -13.42
C LYS A 443 -9.93 19.85 -14.08
N GLU A 444 -9.99 18.70 -13.41
CA GLU A 444 -10.67 17.47 -13.87
C GLU A 444 -12.22 17.56 -13.84
N ARG A 445 -12.77 18.79 -13.77
CA ARG A 445 -14.18 19.19 -13.60
C ARG A 445 -15.20 18.62 -14.61
N ARG A 446 -14.77 17.73 -15.53
CA ARG A 446 -15.65 17.00 -16.47
C ARG A 446 -16.10 15.62 -15.95
N ARG A 447 -15.51 15.08 -14.87
CA ARG A 447 -15.98 13.85 -14.18
C ARG A 447 -16.41 14.18 -12.75
N SER A 448 -17.25 13.34 -12.13
CA SER A 448 -17.60 13.53 -10.72
C SER A 448 -16.31 13.45 -9.87
N LEU A 449 -16.08 14.45 -9.00
CA LEU A 449 -14.88 14.52 -8.15
C LEU A 449 -14.70 13.25 -7.31
N VAL A 450 -15.82 12.68 -6.88
CA VAL A 450 -15.89 11.46 -6.09
C VAL A 450 -15.33 10.27 -6.88
N ASP A 451 -15.66 10.14 -8.17
CA ASP A 451 -15.14 9.03 -9.00
C ASP A 451 -13.63 9.16 -9.26
N ALA A 452 -13.12 10.39 -9.37
CA ALA A 452 -11.69 10.62 -9.53
C ALA A 452 -10.89 10.17 -8.29
N VAL A 453 -11.40 10.46 -7.09
CA VAL A 453 -10.77 10.07 -5.82
C VAL A 453 -10.92 8.57 -5.57
N ILE A 454 -12.12 8.03 -5.73
CA ILE A 454 -12.45 6.65 -5.34
C ILE A 454 -11.67 5.59 -6.14
N ASN A 455 -11.29 5.89 -7.38
CA ASN A 455 -10.52 4.96 -8.22
C ASN A 455 -9.03 4.91 -7.87
N ARG A 456 -8.55 5.81 -7.01
CA ARG A 456 -7.13 6.07 -6.75
C ARG A 456 -6.85 6.06 -5.25
N ILE A 457 -6.29 4.96 -4.74
CA ILE A 457 -6.06 4.75 -3.29
C ILE A 457 -5.09 5.75 -2.69
N ASP A 458 -4.10 6.18 -3.46
CA ASP A 458 -3.19 7.27 -3.13
C ASP A 458 -3.91 8.59 -2.84
N LEU A 459 -4.92 8.95 -3.65
CA LEU A 459 -5.77 10.13 -3.40
C LEU A 459 -6.65 9.95 -2.16
N ILE A 460 -7.17 8.74 -1.93
CA ILE A 460 -7.97 8.43 -0.72
C ILE A 460 -7.12 8.63 0.54
N VAL A 461 -5.90 8.08 0.57
CA VAL A 461 -4.99 8.22 1.71
C VAL A 461 -4.61 9.69 1.95
N TYR A 462 -4.45 10.44 0.87
CA TYR A 462 -4.19 11.87 0.95
C TYR A 462 -5.36 12.65 1.57
N VAL A 463 -6.59 12.43 1.07
CA VAL A 463 -7.81 13.04 1.61
C VAL A 463 -8.03 12.64 3.07
N ALA A 464 -7.80 11.38 3.41
CA ALA A 464 -7.89 10.88 4.77
C ALA A 464 -6.87 11.54 5.72
N THR A 465 -5.63 11.76 5.25
CA THR A 465 -4.59 12.46 6.02
C THR A 465 -4.96 13.92 6.24
N LEU A 466 -5.55 14.59 5.23
CA LEU A 466 -6.03 15.96 5.37
C LEU A 466 -7.19 16.04 6.37
N LEU A 467 -8.15 15.12 6.27
CA LEU A 467 -9.27 15.06 7.21
C LEU A 467 -8.77 14.87 8.63
N GLU A 468 -7.82 13.95 8.83
CA GLU A 468 -7.19 13.71 10.13
C GLU A 468 -6.51 14.98 10.69
N VAL A 469 -5.73 15.68 9.86
CA VAL A 469 -5.08 16.95 10.26
C VAL A 469 -6.11 18.01 10.62
N LEU A 470 -7.21 18.12 9.87
CA LEU A 470 -8.30 19.05 10.17
C LEU A 470 -9.00 18.67 11.48
N SER A 471 -9.31 17.39 11.69
CA SER A 471 -9.92 16.88 12.92
C SER A 471 -9.04 17.15 14.14
N LEU A 472 -7.73 16.89 14.03
CA LEU A 472 -6.77 17.15 15.12
C LEU A 472 -6.55 18.65 15.33
N SER A 473 -6.69 19.47 14.30
CA SER A 473 -6.57 20.93 14.40
C SER A 473 -7.66 21.56 15.25
N LEU A 474 -8.80 20.88 15.41
CA LEU A 474 -9.89 21.28 16.30
C LEU A 474 -9.60 20.99 17.79
N SER A 475 -8.61 20.15 18.10
CA SER A 475 -8.24 19.89 19.50
C SER A 475 -7.47 21.07 20.11
N VAL A 476 -7.73 21.35 21.38
CA VAL A 476 -7.09 22.45 22.15
C VAL A 476 -5.60 22.16 22.32
N HIS A 477 -5.28 20.94 22.79
CA HIS A 477 -3.91 20.44 22.87
C HIS A 477 -3.54 19.67 21.59
N LYS A 478 -2.29 19.83 21.13
CA LYS A 478 -1.82 19.27 19.86
C LYS A 478 -0.41 18.71 20.01
N GLU A 479 -0.16 17.57 19.39
CA GLU A 479 1.13 16.87 19.42
C GLU A 479 1.71 16.78 18.00
N HIS A 480 3.03 16.56 17.89
CA HIS A 480 3.60 16.23 16.58
C HIS A 480 3.19 14.82 16.18
N LYS A 481 2.87 14.61 14.90
CA LYS A 481 2.36 13.34 14.36
C LYS A 481 3.09 12.95 13.07
N LEU A 482 3.53 11.69 12.94
CA LEU A 482 4.01 11.13 11.68
C LEU A 482 2.82 10.92 10.73
N LEU A 483 2.70 11.79 9.72
CA LEU A 483 1.57 11.77 8.78
C LEU A 483 1.95 11.04 7.49
N ILE A 484 1.34 9.88 7.24
CA ILE A 484 1.65 9.03 6.08
C ILE A 484 1.36 9.73 4.75
N GLY A 485 0.23 10.45 4.64
CA GLY A 485 -0.15 11.12 3.38
C GLY A 485 0.79 12.27 2.98
N PHE A 486 1.60 12.78 3.89
CA PHE A 486 2.63 13.78 3.60
C PHE A 486 4.03 13.16 3.38
N SER A 487 4.18 11.84 3.54
CA SER A 487 5.42 11.15 3.18
C SER A 487 5.57 11.07 1.65
N SER A 488 6.02 12.18 1.07
CA SER A 488 6.77 12.32 -0.19
C SER A 488 6.17 11.77 -1.50
N SER A 489 5.05 11.05 -1.52
CA SER A 489 4.72 10.16 -2.64
C SER A 489 4.17 10.87 -3.88
N TYR A 490 3.53 12.05 -3.73
CA TYR A 490 2.93 12.80 -4.83
C TYR A 490 3.64 14.12 -5.19
N GLY A 491 4.28 14.76 -4.21
CA GLY A 491 4.88 16.08 -4.40
C GLY A 491 6.11 16.10 -5.27
N MET A 492 6.96 15.09 -5.13
CA MET A 492 8.24 15.05 -5.82
C MET A 492 8.16 14.51 -7.25
N TYR A 493 7.13 13.72 -7.58
CA TYR A 493 6.91 13.27 -8.96
C TYR A 493 6.81 14.48 -9.93
N PHE A 494 6.15 15.56 -9.49
CA PHE A 494 5.99 16.77 -10.30
C PHE A 494 7.17 17.75 -10.23
N LEU A 495 8.10 17.58 -9.29
CA LEU A 495 9.32 18.40 -9.21
C LEU A 495 10.49 17.78 -10.00
N LEU A 496 10.39 16.49 -10.34
CA LEU A 496 11.38 15.74 -11.11
C LEU A 496 10.98 15.57 -12.60
N GLN A 497 9.80 16.05 -12.99
CA GLN A 497 9.43 16.35 -14.38
C GLN A 497 9.76 17.80 -14.68
#